data_AF-A0A1N6G3B9-F1
#
_entry.id   AF-A0A1N6G3B9-F1
#
_cell.length_a   1.000
_cell.length_b   1.000
_cell.length_c   1.000
_cell.angle_alpha   90.00
_cell.angle_beta   90.00
_cell.angle_gamma   90.00
#
_symmetry.space_group_name_H-M   'P 1'
#
loop_
_entity.id
_entity.type
_entity.pdbx_description
1 polymer ?
#
loop_
_entity_poly.entity_id
_entity_poly.type
_entity_poly.pdbx_seq_one_letter_code
_entity_poly.pdbx_strand_id
1 'polypeptide(L)'
;MFNKNILLNINHVNKLEILSRDDKCGEWGGDEKQLIIYRDDFKSPLLADYSEKTGNCDNIHESKITKSIKRIKIADEESNLISKIIYELAENKINREPIPSHSGIFNHIILSDSSFIINDFPSVELKNFKNLIDKIEPK
;
A
#
# COMPACT_ATOMS: atom_id res chain seq x y z
N MET A 1 -23.69 6.52 -13.94
CA MET A 1 -22.90 6.17 -15.14
C MET A 1 -21.56 6.91 -15.08
N PHE A 2 -20.52 6.23 -14.59
CA PHE A 2 -19.11 6.55 -14.81
C PHE A 2 -18.37 5.22 -14.62
N ASN A 3 -18.31 4.38 -15.66
CA ASN A 3 -17.30 3.33 -15.68
C ASN A 3 -16.03 3.96 -16.25
N LYS A 4 -15.41 4.83 -15.45
CA LYS A 4 -14.16 5.48 -15.78
C LYS A 4 -13.10 4.47 -15.40
N ASN A 5 -12.37 3.91 -16.37
CA ASN A 5 -11.24 3.04 -16.10
C ASN A 5 -10.31 3.74 -15.09
N ILE A 6 -10.35 3.30 -13.83
CA ILE A 6 -9.52 3.84 -12.77
C ILE A 6 -8.13 3.21 -12.92
N LEU A 7 -7.08 3.94 -12.53
CA LEU A 7 -5.70 3.43 -12.56
C LEU A 7 -5.21 3.10 -13.99
N LEU A 8 -5.58 3.87 -15.01
CA LEU A 8 -5.21 3.61 -16.43
C LEU A 8 -3.71 3.54 -16.69
N ASN A 9 -2.91 4.31 -15.95
CA ASN A 9 -1.45 4.32 -16.10
C ASN A 9 -0.78 3.07 -15.53
N ILE A 10 -1.54 2.18 -14.88
CA ILE A 10 -1.03 0.97 -14.24
C ILE A 10 -1.02 -0.20 -15.22
N ASN A 11 0.16 -0.77 -15.46
CA ASN A 11 0.39 -1.88 -16.40
C ASN A 11 1.61 -2.70 -15.97
N HIS A 12 2.15 -3.56 -16.85
CA HIS A 12 3.27 -4.44 -16.50
C HIS A 12 4.61 -3.71 -16.34
N VAL A 13 4.77 -2.53 -16.97
CA VAL A 13 5.98 -1.69 -16.85
C VAL A 13 5.85 -0.65 -15.74
N ASN A 14 4.64 -0.13 -15.50
CA ASN A 14 4.38 0.89 -14.50
C ASN A 14 3.40 0.35 -13.45
N LYS A 15 3.95 -0.18 -12.36
CA LYS A 15 3.18 -0.78 -11.27
C LYS A 15 2.96 0.25 -10.17
N LEU A 16 1.80 0.19 -9.53
CA LEU A 16 1.53 0.96 -8.32
C LEU A 16 1.89 0.11 -7.12
N GLU A 17 2.79 0.57 -6.29
CA GLU A 17 3.10 -0.04 -5.01
C GLU A 17 2.47 0.77 -3.89
N ILE A 18 1.83 0.08 -2.95
CA ILE A 18 1.37 0.59 -1.67
C ILE A 18 2.10 -0.21 -0.59
N LEU A 19 2.87 0.48 0.24
CA LEU A 19 3.60 -0.09 1.37
C LEU A 19 3.14 0.60 2.65
N SER A 20 2.83 -0.19 3.67
CA SER A 20 2.52 0.28 5.02
C SER A 20 3.38 -0.50 6.02
N ARG A 21 4.02 0.21 6.94
CA ARG A 21 4.76 -0.34 8.06
C ARG A 21 4.15 0.19 9.35
N ASP A 22 3.90 -0.69 10.32
CA ASP A 22 3.38 -0.31 11.63
C ASP A 22 4.50 0.14 12.60
N ASP A 23 4.16 0.46 13.84
CA ASP A 23 5.08 0.85 14.90
C ASP A 23 5.31 -0.23 15.97
N LYS A 24 5.16 -1.51 15.61
CA LYS A 24 5.38 -2.63 16.55
C LYS A 24 6.75 -2.60 17.23
N CYS A 25 7.79 -2.08 16.56
CA CYS A 25 9.12 -1.86 17.14
C CYS A 25 9.40 -0.39 17.50
N GLY A 26 8.37 0.38 17.86
CA GLY A 26 8.46 1.79 18.23
C GLY A 26 8.85 2.68 17.04
N GLU A 27 9.77 3.61 17.26
CA GLU A 27 10.25 4.59 16.27
C GLU A 27 10.88 3.96 15.02
N TRP A 28 11.37 2.72 15.12
CA TRP A 28 12.04 2.01 14.03
C TRP A 28 11.06 1.36 13.04
N GLY A 29 9.77 1.28 13.42
CA GLY A 29 8.74 0.60 12.67
C GLY A 29 8.86 -0.92 12.75
N GLY A 30 7.78 -1.64 12.42
CA GLY A 30 7.67 -3.07 12.66
C GLY A 30 7.28 -3.88 11.43
N ASP A 31 6.07 -4.43 11.45
CA ASP A 31 5.59 -5.33 10.42
C ASP A 31 5.22 -4.54 9.15
N GLU A 32 5.56 -5.09 7.99
CA GLU A 32 5.30 -4.48 6.68
C GLU A 32 4.21 -5.22 5.92
N LYS A 33 3.33 -4.44 5.28
CA LYS A 33 2.33 -4.90 4.32
C LYS A 33 2.56 -4.21 2.99
N GLN A 34 2.76 -4.97 1.93
CA GLN A 34 3.02 -4.45 0.59
C GLN A 34 2.00 -5.00 -0.40
N LEU A 35 1.43 -4.11 -1.20
CA LEU A 35 0.53 -4.43 -2.30
C LEU A 35 1.08 -3.82 -3.59
N ILE A 36 1.39 -4.67 -4.57
CA ILE A 36 1.87 -4.27 -5.90
C ILE A 36 0.76 -4.52 -6.91
N ILE A 37 0.27 -3.47 -7.54
CA ILE A 37 -0.88 -3.48 -8.44
C ILE A 37 -0.39 -3.26 -9.87
N TYR A 38 -0.87 -4.10 -10.80
CA TYR A 38 -0.42 -4.10 -12.19
C TYR A 38 -1.49 -4.69 -13.12
N ARG A 39 -1.21 -4.66 -14.43
CA ARG A 39 -1.92 -5.45 -15.45
C ARG A 39 -0.90 -6.17 -16.30
N ASP A 40 -1.24 -7.35 -16.83
CA ASP A 40 -0.36 -8.00 -17.81
C ASP A 40 -0.31 -7.16 -19.12
N ASP A 41 -1.43 -6.55 -19.53
CA ASP A 41 -1.53 -5.56 -20.62
C ASP A 41 -2.65 -4.52 -20.36
N PHE A 42 -2.79 -3.50 -21.23
CA PHE A 42 -3.80 -2.44 -21.06
C PHE A 42 -5.27 -2.90 -21.15
N LYS A 43 -5.54 -4.09 -21.68
CA LYS A 43 -6.90 -4.67 -21.81
C LYS A 43 -7.19 -5.71 -20.73
N SER A 44 -6.17 -6.19 -20.06
CA SER A 44 -6.26 -7.19 -19.01
C SER A 44 -6.89 -6.61 -17.73
N PRO A 45 -7.52 -7.47 -16.90
CA PRO A 45 -7.99 -7.05 -15.59
C PRO A 45 -6.81 -6.58 -14.72
N LEU A 46 -7.12 -5.73 -13.75
CA LEU A 46 -6.16 -5.31 -12.75
C LEU A 46 -5.87 -6.49 -11.80
N LEU A 47 -4.59 -6.69 -11.51
CA LEU A 47 -4.07 -7.72 -10.63
C LEU A 47 -3.30 -7.08 -9.47
N ALA A 48 -3.19 -7.79 -8.36
CA ALA A 48 -2.30 -7.42 -7.28
C ALA A 48 -1.50 -8.59 -6.72
N ASP A 49 -0.27 -8.29 -6.33
CA ASP A 49 0.56 -9.15 -5.50
C ASP A 49 0.60 -8.55 -4.09
N TYR A 50 0.28 -9.37 -3.09
CA TYR A 50 0.29 -8.98 -1.69
C TYR A 50 1.39 -9.73 -0.93
N SER A 51 2.11 -9.04 -0.06
CA SER A 51 3.04 -9.68 0.87
C SER A 51 3.04 -9.02 2.24
N GLU A 52 3.31 -9.85 3.25
CA GLU A 52 3.56 -9.41 4.63
C GLU A 52 4.97 -9.81 5.04
N LYS A 53 5.63 -8.91 5.78
CA LYS A 53 6.89 -9.20 6.45
C LYS A 53 6.74 -8.88 7.92
N THR A 54 7.20 -9.78 8.77
CA THR A 54 7.30 -9.55 10.20
C THR A 54 8.69 -9.02 10.52
N GLY A 55 8.77 -7.84 11.15
CA GLY A 55 10.01 -7.23 11.60
C GLY A 55 10.53 -7.89 12.89
N ASN A 56 11.85 -7.97 13.04
CA ASN A 56 12.49 -8.41 14.27
C ASN A 56 12.87 -7.18 15.12
N CYS A 57 12.21 -6.95 16.26
CA CYS A 57 12.51 -5.79 17.11
C CYS A 57 13.86 -5.88 17.82
N ASP A 58 14.43 -7.08 17.95
CA ASP A 58 15.79 -7.28 18.50
C ASP A 58 16.88 -6.99 17.46
N ASN A 59 16.53 -7.08 16.16
CA ASN A 59 17.42 -6.75 15.05
C ASN A 59 16.62 -6.10 13.91
N ILE A 60 16.57 -4.76 13.90
CA ILE A 60 15.76 -3.95 12.97
C ILE A 60 16.09 -4.17 11.48
N HIS A 61 17.21 -4.81 11.16
CA HIS A 61 17.61 -5.15 9.79
C HIS A 61 17.09 -6.52 9.33
N GLU A 62 16.57 -7.33 10.25
CA GLU A 62 15.97 -8.62 9.95
C GLU A 62 14.46 -8.51 9.80
N SER A 63 13.96 -9.06 8.70
CA SER A 63 12.53 -9.28 8.49
C SER A 63 12.31 -10.62 7.82
N LYS A 64 11.16 -11.23 8.09
CA LYS A 64 10.78 -12.50 7.50
C LYS A 64 9.48 -12.34 6.73
N ILE A 65 9.46 -12.75 5.47
CA ILE A 65 8.21 -12.87 4.71
C ILE A 65 7.35 -13.95 5.38
N THR A 66 6.20 -13.55 5.89
CA THR A 66 5.24 -14.44 6.55
C THR A 66 4.08 -14.81 5.65
N LYS A 67 3.76 -13.95 4.68
CA LYS A 67 2.68 -14.15 3.73
C LYS A 67 3.05 -13.60 2.36
N SER A 68 2.67 -14.33 1.31
CA SER A 68 2.81 -13.87 -0.07
C SER A 68 1.71 -14.49 -0.92
N ILE A 69 0.83 -13.66 -1.46
CA ILE A 69 -0.25 -14.05 -2.36
C ILE A 69 -0.02 -13.32 -3.68
N LYS A 70 -0.12 -14.05 -4.80
CA LYS A 70 0.20 -13.55 -6.13
C LYS A 70 -1.03 -13.51 -7.01
N ARG A 71 -1.07 -12.55 -7.93
CA ARG A 71 -2.08 -12.45 -9.00
C ARG A 71 -3.53 -12.44 -8.48
N ILE A 72 -3.81 -11.69 -7.43
CA ILE A 72 -5.17 -11.47 -6.93
C ILE A 72 -5.92 -10.58 -7.92
N LYS A 73 -7.12 -10.99 -8.35
CA LYS A 73 -7.95 -10.19 -9.25
C LYS A 73 -8.58 -9.03 -8.47
N ILE A 74 -8.43 -7.81 -8.98
CA ILE A 74 -9.01 -6.60 -8.40
C ILE A 74 -10.27 -6.24 -9.19
N ALA A 75 -11.42 -6.18 -8.52
CA ALA A 75 -12.67 -5.75 -9.14
C ALA A 75 -12.85 -4.24 -8.98
N ASP A 76 -13.99 -3.72 -9.45
CA ASP A 76 -14.25 -2.29 -9.50
C ASP A 76 -14.35 -1.68 -8.10
N GLU A 77 -14.89 -2.41 -7.12
CA GLU A 77 -14.98 -1.96 -5.73
C GLU A 77 -13.60 -1.78 -5.09
N GLU A 78 -12.70 -2.75 -5.30
CA GLU A 78 -11.32 -2.69 -4.78
C GLU A 78 -10.52 -1.60 -5.51
N SER A 79 -10.74 -1.40 -6.80
CA SER A 79 -10.13 -0.32 -7.58
C SER A 79 -10.51 1.07 -7.04
N ASN A 80 -11.76 1.23 -6.59
CA ASN A 80 -12.22 2.43 -5.90
C ASN A 80 -11.56 2.59 -4.53
N LEU A 81 -11.39 1.50 -3.77
CA LEU A 81 -10.67 1.53 -2.48
C LEU A 81 -9.20 1.92 -2.66
N ILE A 82 -8.52 1.41 -3.69
CA ILE A 82 -7.15 1.82 -4.03
C ILE A 82 -7.06 3.33 -4.24
N SER A 83 -8.00 3.92 -4.98
CA SER A 83 -8.04 5.38 -5.17
C SER A 83 -8.26 6.12 -3.85
N LYS A 84 -9.16 5.61 -2.99
CA LYS A 84 -9.39 6.19 -1.66
C LYS A 84 -8.16 6.14 -0.77
N ILE A 85 -7.35 5.08 -0.84
CA ILE A 85 -6.07 4.98 -0.10
C ILE A 85 -5.09 6.07 -0.55
N ILE A 86 -4.99 6.30 -1.86
CA ILE A 86 -4.13 7.37 -2.41
C ILE A 86 -4.59 8.74 -1.90
N TYR A 87 -5.89 9.01 -1.95
CA TYR A 87 -6.45 10.26 -1.42
C TYR A 87 -6.25 10.39 0.10
N GLU A 88 -6.52 9.34 0.87
CA GLU A 88 -6.31 9.30 2.32
C GLU A 88 -4.87 9.64 2.68
N LEU A 89 -3.89 9.01 2.02
CA LEU A 89 -2.48 9.27 2.32
C LEU A 89 -2.06 10.70 1.90
N ALA A 90 -2.50 11.18 0.74
CA ALA A 90 -2.22 12.54 0.29
C ALA A 90 -2.82 13.59 1.22
N GLU A 91 -4.08 13.42 1.61
CA GLU A 91 -4.81 14.32 2.50
C GLU A 91 -4.17 14.33 3.90
N ASN A 92 -3.90 13.16 4.47
CA ASN A 92 -3.21 13.04 5.74
C ASN A 92 -1.84 13.71 5.69
N LYS A 93 -1.06 13.51 4.63
CA LYS A 93 0.28 14.11 4.52
C LYS A 93 0.25 15.63 4.43
N ILE A 94 -0.72 16.21 3.72
CA ILE A 94 -0.79 17.66 3.48
C ILE A 94 -1.39 18.40 4.67
N ASN A 95 -2.39 17.82 5.33
CA ASN A 95 -3.21 18.54 6.31
C ASN A 95 -2.90 18.19 7.77
N ARG A 96 -2.11 17.15 8.04
CA ARG A 96 -1.86 16.70 9.41
C ARG A 96 -0.89 17.64 10.12
N GLU A 97 -1.24 17.97 11.36
CA GLU A 97 -0.32 18.68 12.26
C GLU A 97 0.94 17.85 12.54
N PRO A 98 2.09 18.47 12.81
CA PRO A 98 3.30 17.74 13.18
C PRO A 98 3.04 16.80 14.37
N ILE A 99 3.22 15.49 14.14
CA ILE A 99 3.13 14.51 15.23
C ILE A 99 4.45 14.57 16.00
N PRO A 100 4.46 14.86 17.32
CA PRO A 100 5.65 14.66 18.14
C PRO A 100 6.00 13.16 18.10
N SER A 101 7.09 12.83 17.40
CA SER A 101 7.33 11.49 16.87
C SER A 101 7.88 10.54 17.94
N HIS A 102 7.12 9.50 18.26
CA HIS A 102 7.59 8.22 18.83
C HIS A 102 7.06 6.98 18.07
N SER A 103 6.28 7.20 16.99
CA SER A 103 5.65 6.13 16.22
C SER A 103 6.41 5.93 14.90
N GLY A 104 6.89 4.70 14.69
CA GLY A 104 7.59 4.28 13.46
C GLY A 104 6.66 3.96 12.29
N ILE A 105 5.38 4.37 12.34
CA ILE A 105 4.44 4.13 11.23
C ILE A 105 4.94 4.85 9.98
N PHE A 106 5.06 4.10 8.90
CA PHE A 106 5.49 4.59 7.60
C PHE A 106 4.53 4.13 6.53
N ASN A 107 4.09 5.05 5.68
CA ASN A 107 3.27 4.72 4.52
C ASN A 107 3.87 5.30 3.25
N HIS A 108 3.81 4.51 2.19
CA HIS A 108 4.42 4.84 0.92
C HIS A 108 3.54 4.38 -0.24
N ILE A 109 3.35 5.27 -1.21
CA ILE A 109 2.71 4.97 -2.48
C ILE A 109 3.61 5.46 -3.60
N ILE A 110 3.96 4.58 -4.53
CA ILE A 110 4.84 4.91 -5.65
C ILE A 110 4.40 4.24 -6.95
N LEU A 111 4.57 4.96 -8.06
CA LEU A 111 4.60 4.36 -9.39
C LEU A 111 6.01 3.88 -9.71
N SER A 112 6.16 2.73 -10.35
CA SER A 112 7.48 2.16 -10.69
C SER A 112 8.33 3.10 -11.56
N ASP A 113 7.70 3.96 -12.35
CA ASP A 113 8.37 5.00 -13.14
C ASP A 113 8.80 6.24 -12.32
N SER A 114 8.52 6.25 -11.01
CA SER A 114 8.80 7.35 -10.07
C SER A 114 8.12 8.69 -10.40
N SER A 115 7.18 8.72 -11.34
CA SER A 115 6.44 9.95 -11.71
C SER A 115 5.43 10.38 -10.64
N PHE A 116 5.11 9.49 -9.71
CA PHE A 116 4.22 9.73 -8.58
C PHE A 116 4.77 9.04 -7.34
N ILE A 117 4.99 9.82 -6.27
CA ILE A 117 5.54 9.35 -5.00
C ILE A 117 4.85 10.09 -3.86
N ILE A 118 4.32 9.34 -2.90
CA ILE A 118 3.88 9.85 -1.60
C ILE A 118 4.60 9.03 -0.53
N ASN A 119 5.52 9.67 0.17
CA ASN A 119 6.20 9.11 1.35
C ASN A 119 5.70 9.84 2.59
N ASP A 120 5.22 9.13 3.61
CA ASP A 120 4.74 9.74 4.84
C ASP A 120 5.37 9.10 6.09
N PHE A 121 6.03 9.93 6.90
CA PHE A 121 6.72 9.54 8.14
C PHE A 121 6.91 10.75 9.07
N PRO A 122 6.62 10.63 10.38
CA PRO A 122 5.77 9.59 10.97
C PRO A 122 4.36 9.71 10.38
N SER A 123 3.74 8.57 10.06
CA SER A 123 2.41 8.51 9.45
C SER A 123 1.36 7.99 10.45
N VAL A 124 0.17 7.68 9.93
CA VAL A 124 -0.96 7.11 10.68
C VAL A 124 -1.42 5.82 9.98
N GLU A 125 -2.08 4.93 10.71
CA GLU A 125 -2.64 3.73 10.10
C GLU A 125 -3.61 4.07 8.96
N LEU A 126 -3.44 3.41 7.80
CA LEU A 126 -4.32 3.57 6.64
C LEU A 126 -5.52 2.63 6.75
N LYS A 127 -6.67 3.17 7.16
CA LYS A 127 -7.88 2.37 7.39
C LYS A 127 -8.40 1.75 6.10
N ASN A 128 -8.35 2.48 5.00
CA ASN A 128 -8.78 1.93 3.71
C ASN A 128 -7.83 0.83 3.21
N PHE A 129 -6.54 0.88 3.57
CA PHE A 129 -5.59 -0.16 3.21
C PHE A 129 -5.90 -1.46 3.95
N LYS A 130 -6.13 -1.39 5.27
CA LYS A 130 -6.60 -2.54 6.05
C LYS A 130 -7.88 -3.15 5.46
N ASN A 131 -8.89 -2.31 5.17
CA ASN A 131 -10.15 -2.76 4.57
C ASN A 131 -9.95 -3.41 3.18
N LEU A 132 -9.00 -2.92 2.38
CA LEU A 132 -8.68 -3.51 1.09
C LEU A 132 -8.07 -4.90 1.26
N ILE A 133 -7.10 -5.06 2.17
CA ILE A 133 -6.49 -6.36 2.46
C ILE A 133 -7.55 -7.38 2.90
N ASP A 134 -8.41 -7.01 3.85
CA ASP A 134 -9.49 -7.88 4.35
C ASP A 134 -10.46 -8.35 3.25
N LYS A 135 -10.59 -7.59 2.15
CA LYS A 135 -11.43 -7.95 0.99
C LYS A 135 -10.73 -8.87 -0.01
N ILE A 136 -9.44 -8.65 -0.26
CA ILE A 136 -8.70 -9.36 -1.31
C ILE A 136 -7.99 -10.61 -0.81
N GLU A 137 -7.88 -10.76 0.50
CA GLU A 137 -7.29 -11.92 1.13
C GLU A 137 -8.27 -13.11 1.09
N PRO A 138 -7.86 -14.27 0.53
CA PRO A 138 -8.67 -15.47 0.60
C PRO A 138 -8.78 -15.93 2.06
N LYS A 139 -10.02 -16.14 2.51
CA LYS A 139 -10.34 -16.69 3.84
C LYS A 139 -9.93 -18.15 3.97
#